data_AF-A0A6M8MJH1-F1
#
_entry.id   AF-A0A6M8MJH1-F1
#
_cell.length_a   1.000
_cell.length_b   1.000
_cell.length_c   1.000
_cell.angle_alpha   90.00
_cell.angle_beta   90.00
_cell.angle_gamma   90.00
#
_symmetry.space_group_name_H-M   'P 1'
#
loop_
_entity.id
_entity.type
_entity.pdbx_description
1 polymer ?
#
loop_
_entity_poly.entity_id
_entity_poly.type
_entity_poly.pdbx_seq_one_letter_code
_entity_poly.pdbx_strand_id
1 'polypeptide(L)'
;MYKEIDFENFLKFKFDLLIDARSPKEYNYAHIKSAQNYYALNDSEFEEIGTLYKKNKGLAKAKGASYICKNMSEHINMLYQNYKIGSLVGIYCARGGKRSKAIALILAELGYRVVRLKGGYKAYRSYVSEFFQKELNIEFLCLCGNTASGKTDLIQTLDNTLNLEKLANHQGSSFGKIYGEQPSQKAFEDELFYFLKDYTHKICFIEAESRQIGNLTIPLNLYNSMQKAKKIWCECDMNLRIQRVLKNYTPMDKKVFYQCVEKISPYISKDFKLKLCQNYEENNLELCVKMLFEYYDKVYKKPTKIDYFINSSNLDEAKKYLMSLNS
;
A
#
# COMPACT_ATOMS: atom_id res chain seq x y z
N MET A 1 3.41 32.34 12.85
CA MET A 1 4.15 31.43 13.77
C MET A 1 4.86 30.38 12.93
N TYR A 2 6.17 30.21 13.08
CA TYR A 2 6.96 29.22 12.32
C TYR A 2 7.80 28.36 13.29
N LYS A 3 7.68 27.04 13.20
CA LYS A 3 8.46 26.08 14.00
C LYS A 3 9.01 24.96 13.13
N GLU A 4 10.13 24.40 13.55
CA GLU A 4 10.74 23.23 12.93
C GLU A 4 10.94 22.13 13.97
N ILE A 5 10.48 20.93 13.66
CA ILE A 5 10.43 19.81 14.62
C ILE A 5 10.78 18.48 13.94
N ASP A 6 11.23 17.50 14.71
CA ASP A 6 11.42 16.11 14.27
C ASP A 6 10.08 15.43 13.93
N PHE A 7 10.16 14.25 13.29
CA PHE A 7 8.97 13.54 12.82
C PHE A 7 8.08 13.01 13.95
N GLU A 8 8.67 12.57 15.06
CA GLU A 8 7.92 12.02 16.20
C GLU A 8 7.00 13.08 16.81
N ASN A 9 7.49 14.30 16.95
CA ASN A 9 6.68 15.44 17.37
C ASN A 9 5.76 15.94 16.27
N PHE A 10 6.17 15.86 15.00
CA PHE A 10 5.34 16.23 13.84
C PHE A 10 4.06 15.41 13.76
N LEU A 11 4.14 14.12 14.07
CA LEU A 11 3.00 13.19 14.10
C LEU A 11 1.93 13.53 15.14
N LYS A 12 2.25 14.34 16.16
CA LYS A 12 1.31 14.70 17.23
C LYS A 12 0.34 15.81 16.82
N PHE A 13 0.62 16.49 15.70
CA PHE A 13 -0.21 17.56 15.20
C PHE A 13 -1.35 17.02 14.33
N LYS A 14 -2.54 17.58 14.51
CA LYS A 14 -3.63 17.49 13.54
C LYS A 14 -3.57 18.74 12.67
N PHE A 15 -2.96 18.61 11.50
CA PHE A 15 -2.83 19.71 10.55
C PHE A 15 -4.14 19.96 9.82
N ASP A 16 -4.50 21.23 9.65
CA ASP A 16 -5.58 21.62 8.74
C ASP A 16 -5.17 21.35 7.28
N LEU A 17 -3.86 21.51 7.00
CA LEU A 17 -3.24 21.18 5.73
C LEU A 17 -1.83 20.62 5.95
N LEU A 18 -1.51 19.50 5.30
CA LEU A 18 -0.15 18.98 5.19
C LEU A 18 0.36 19.17 3.76
N ILE A 19 1.45 19.93 3.59
CA ILE A 19 2.06 20.23 2.29
C ILE A 19 3.27 19.34 2.02
N ASP A 20 3.24 18.66 0.89
CA ASP A 20 4.43 18.11 0.24
C ASP A 20 4.98 19.09 -0.80
N ALA A 21 6.12 19.73 -0.48
CA ALA A 21 6.78 20.68 -1.36
C ALA A 21 7.75 20.03 -2.38
N ARG A 22 7.74 18.71 -2.51
CA ARG A 22 8.47 17.98 -3.56
C ARG A 22 7.76 18.09 -4.91
N SER A 23 8.42 17.65 -5.97
CA SER A 23 7.80 17.66 -7.30
C SER A 23 6.62 16.68 -7.39
N PRO A 24 5.69 16.86 -8.35
CA PRO A 24 4.57 15.94 -8.57
C PRO A 24 4.99 14.48 -8.71
N LYS A 25 6.07 14.20 -9.46
CA LYS A 25 6.62 12.85 -9.59
C LYS A 25 7.08 12.25 -8.26
N GLU A 26 7.76 13.04 -7.42
CA GLU A 26 8.19 12.60 -6.09
C GLU A 26 7.00 12.31 -5.16
N TYR A 27 5.94 13.11 -5.25
CA TYR A 27 4.70 12.97 -4.48
C TYR A 27 3.89 11.74 -4.91
N ASN A 28 3.68 11.56 -6.21
CA ASN A 28 2.95 10.43 -6.78
C ASN A 28 3.65 9.09 -6.54
N TYR A 29 4.98 9.09 -6.43
CA TYR A 29 5.72 7.88 -6.08
C TYR A 29 5.38 7.40 -4.67
N ALA A 30 5.41 8.30 -3.67
CA ALA A 30 4.95 8.06 -2.30
C ALA A 30 5.02 9.38 -1.52
N HIS A 31 4.09 9.62 -0.60
CA HIS A 31 4.01 10.83 0.23
C HIS A 31 3.49 10.50 1.63
N ILE A 32 3.65 11.42 2.59
CA ILE A 32 3.08 11.27 3.94
C ILE A 32 1.56 11.28 3.81
N LYS A 33 0.86 10.36 4.48
CA LYS A 33 -0.60 10.23 4.44
C LYS A 33 -1.30 11.58 4.64
N SER A 34 -2.31 11.84 3.82
CA SER A 34 -3.11 13.08 3.79
C SER A 34 -2.35 14.34 3.36
N ALA A 35 -1.10 14.25 2.89
CA ALA A 35 -0.41 15.39 2.30
C ALA A 35 -1.02 15.80 0.96
N GLN A 36 -1.01 17.11 0.66
CA GLN A 36 -1.36 17.69 -0.64
C GLN A 36 -0.11 18.26 -1.29
N ASN A 37 0.02 18.11 -2.61
CA ASN A 37 1.19 18.56 -3.33
C ASN A 37 1.10 20.03 -3.74
N TYR A 38 1.64 20.92 -2.91
CA TYR A 38 1.96 22.29 -3.28
C TYR A 38 3.46 22.38 -3.53
N TYR A 39 3.86 22.01 -4.75
CA TYR A 39 5.25 21.79 -5.09
C TYR A 39 6.05 23.10 -5.11
N ALA A 40 7.29 23.05 -4.64
CA ALA A 40 8.21 24.18 -4.77
C ALA A 40 8.72 24.32 -6.22
N LEU A 41 8.94 23.18 -6.88
CA LEU A 41 9.39 23.06 -8.26
C LEU A 41 8.58 21.93 -8.89
N ASN A 42 8.07 22.13 -10.10
CA ASN A 42 7.50 21.02 -10.88
C ASN A 42 8.61 20.05 -11.34
N ASP A 43 8.24 18.97 -12.03
CA ASP A 43 9.19 17.92 -12.40
C ASP A 43 10.32 18.43 -13.33
N SER A 44 9.97 19.22 -14.35
CA SER A 44 10.95 19.77 -15.30
C SER A 44 11.86 20.80 -14.64
N GLU A 45 11.30 21.66 -13.79
CA GLU A 45 12.07 22.66 -13.03
C GLU A 45 13.01 21.99 -12.04
N PHE A 46 12.55 20.93 -11.37
CA PHE A 46 13.38 20.19 -10.42
C PHE A 46 14.57 19.52 -11.11
N GLU A 47 14.35 18.90 -12.28
CA GLU A 47 15.42 18.31 -13.10
C GLU A 47 16.42 19.36 -13.58
N GLU A 48 15.92 20.49 -14.09
CA GLU A 48 16.76 21.60 -14.55
C GLU A 48 17.64 22.13 -13.41
N ILE A 49 17.03 22.45 -12.26
CA ILE A 49 17.75 22.96 -11.10
C ILE A 49 18.75 21.92 -10.57
N GLY A 50 18.40 20.63 -10.59
CA GLY A 50 19.32 19.56 -10.22
C GLY A 50 20.57 19.51 -11.11
N THR A 51 20.38 19.66 -12.42
CA THR A 51 21.46 19.71 -13.42
C THR A 51 22.32 20.95 -13.23
N LEU A 52 21.68 22.11 -13.08
CA LEU A 52 22.35 23.38 -12.91
C LEU A 52 23.13 23.46 -11.59
N TYR A 53 22.61 22.89 -10.51
CA TYR A 53 23.26 22.91 -9.19
C TYR A 53 24.61 22.20 -9.20
N LYS A 54 24.77 21.16 -10.03
CA LYS A 54 26.05 20.47 -10.23
C LYS A 54 27.09 21.36 -10.95
N LYS A 55 26.64 22.24 -11.84
CA LYS A 55 27.49 23.12 -12.65
C LYS A 55 27.77 24.47 -11.98
N ASN A 56 26.73 25.15 -11.50
CA ASN A 56 26.80 26.47 -10.87
C ASN A 56 25.74 26.58 -9.75
N LYS A 57 26.21 26.47 -8.50
CA LYS A 57 25.33 26.52 -7.31
C LYS A 57 24.65 27.88 -7.12
N GLY A 58 25.32 28.98 -7.48
CA GLY A 58 24.77 30.33 -7.31
C GLY A 58 23.59 30.55 -8.26
N LEU A 59 23.80 30.27 -9.54
CA LEU A 59 22.78 30.38 -10.57
C LEU A 59 21.60 29.43 -10.31
N ALA A 60 21.86 28.19 -9.88
CA ALA A 60 20.79 27.26 -9.50
C ALA A 60 19.95 27.76 -8.32
N LYS A 61 20.57 28.44 -7.34
CA LYS A 61 19.82 29.03 -6.22
C LYS A 61 18.95 30.20 -6.69
N ALA A 62 19.49 31.10 -7.53
CA ALA A 62 18.75 32.24 -8.06
C ALA A 62 17.57 31.78 -8.92
N LYS A 63 17.82 30.89 -9.88
CA LYS A 63 16.79 30.34 -10.77
C LYS A 63 15.75 29.52 -10.00
N GLY A 64 16.19 28.69 -9.06
CA GLY A 64 15.28 27.93 -8.21
C GLY A 64 14.40 28.82 -7.32
N ALA A 65 14.91 29.93 -6.80
CA ALA A 65 14.10 30.89 -6.06
C ALA A 65 13.03 31.54 -6.96
N SER A 66 13.40 31.92 -8.18
CA SER A 66 12.45 32.47 -9.17
C SER A 66 11.29 31.49 -9.47
N TYR A 67 11.59 30.22 -9.73
CA TYR A 67 10.55 29.20 -9.95
C TYR A 67 9.65 29.00 -8.73
N ILE A 68 10.23 28.96 -7.52
CA ILE A 68 9.43 28.83 -6.29
C ILE A 68 8.47 30.00 -6.14
N CYS A 69 8.91 31.25 -6.38
CA CYS A 69 8.03 32.41 -6.33
C CYS A 69 6.91 32.32 -7.37
N LYS A 70 7.23 31.89 -8.59
CA LYS A 70 6.24 31.68 -9.65
C LYS A 70 5.19 30.64 -9.24
N ASN A 71 5.61 29.44 -8.84
CA ASN A 71 4.69 28.38 -8.42
C ASN A 71 3.85 28.78 -7.20
N MET A 72 4.44 29.49 -6.24
CA MET A 72 3.70 29.98 -5.09
C MET A 72 2.67 31.06 -5.45
N SER A 73 2.89 31.85 -6.50
CA SER A 73 1.88 32.82 -6.95
C SER A 73 0.58 32.13 -7.38
N GLU A 74 0.67 30.93 -7.96
CA GLU A 74 -0.49 30.11 -8.32
C GLU A 74 -1.08 29.42 -7.07
N HIS A 75 -0.24 28.80 -6.25
CA HIS A 75 -0.66 28.06 -5.07
C HIS A 75 -1.31 28.92 -3.98
N ILE A 76 -0.87 30.17 -3.77
CA ILE A 76 -1.40 31.05 -2.71
C ILE A 76 -2.90 31.29 -2.89
N ASN A 77 -3.36 31.52 -4.12
CA ASN A 77 -4.78 31.78 -4.38
C ASN A 77 -5.64 30.58 -3.99
N MET A 78 -5.20 29.36 -4.36
CA MET A 78 -5.87 28.13 -3.96
C MET A 78 -5.84 27.92 -2.44
N LEU A 79 -4.71 28.19 -1.80
CA LEU A 79 -4.56 28.04 -0.36
C LEU A 79 -5.51 28.97 0.40
N TYR A 80 -5.54 30.24 0.02
CA TYR A 80 -6.39 31.26 0.65
C TYR A 80 -7.90 30.96 0.49
N GLN A 81 -8.30 30.39 -0.65
CA GLN A 81 -9.70 29.99 -0.87
C GLN A 81 -10.13 28.81 0.00
N ASN A 82 -9.22 27.88 0.29
CA ASN A 82 -9.54 26.62 0.96
C ASN A 82 -9.22 26.61 2.46
N TYR A 83 -8.30 27.47 2.92
CA TYR A 83 -7.81 27.48 4.29
C TYR A 83 -7.79 28.89 4.85
N LYS A 84 -8.41 29.08 6.02
CA LYS A 84 -8.47 30.39 6.69
C LYS A 84 -7.07 30.80 7.19
N ILE A 85 -6.79 32.10 7.21
CA ILE A 85 -5.62 32.62 7.91
C ILE A 85 -5.65 32.17 9.37
N GLY A 86 -4.48 31.77 9.90
CA GLY A 86 -4.36 31.12 11.20
C GLY A 86 -4.49 29.59 11.17
N SER A 87 -4.87 28.97 10.04
CA SER A 87 -4.83 27.50 9.89
C SER A 87 -3.43 26.95 10.18
N LEU A 88 -3.39 25.76 10.80
CA LEU A 88 -2.18 25.03 11.13
C LEU A 88 -1.72 24.21 9.92
N VAL A 89 -0.58 24.61 9.35
CA VAL A 89 -0.01 24.03 8.15
C VAL A 89 1.26 23.23 8.48
N GLY A 90 1.24 21.94 8.20
CA GLY A 90 2.43 21.09 8.19
C GLY A 90 3.11 21.18 6.83
N ILE A 91 4.44 21.22 6.77
CA ILE A 91 5.14 21.26 5.47
C ILE A 91 6.47 20.49 5.50
N TYR A 92 6.74 19.76 4.42
CA TYR A 92 8.00 19.07 4.22
C TYR A 92 8.48 19.14 2.76
N CYS A 93 9.75 18.81 2.55
CA CYS A 93 10.29 18.49 1.23
C CYS A 93 11.18 17.24 1.39
N ALA A 94 11.96 16.84 0.37
CA ALA A 94 12.72 15.59 0.45
C ALA A 94 13.65 15.47 1.68
N ARG A 95 14.33 16.56 2.07
CA ARG A 95 15.33 16.55 3.16
C ARG A 95 15.18 17.70 4.17
N GLY A 96 14.04 18.38 4.19
CA GLY A 96 13.87 19.59 5.02
C GLY A 96 14.81 20.72 4.58
N GLY A 97 15.06 20.85 3.28
CA GLY A 97 15.94 21.88 2.70
C GLY A 97 15.20 23.16 2.27
N LYS A 98 15.75 23.83 1.25
CA LYS A 98 15.29 25.14 0.77
C LYS A 98 13.86 25.16 0.24
N ARG A 99 13.43 24.09 -0.44
CA ARG A 99 12.09 23.96 -1.05
C ARG A 99 10.98 24.21 -0.03
N SER A 100 10.92 23.39 1.03
CA SER A 100 9.94 23.58 2.09
C SER A 100 10.18 24.84 2.91
N LYS A 101 11.43 25.28 3.11
CA LYS A 101 11.72 26.50 3.86
C LYS A 101 11.16 27.74 3.17
N ALA A 102 11.30 27.86 1.85
CA ALA A 102 10.82 29.02 1.10
C ALA A 102 9.30 29.16 1.17
N ILE A 103 8.56 28.07 0.88
CA ILE A 103 7.11 28.04 0.99
C ILE A 103 6.67 28.34 2.43
N ALA A 104 7.31 27.72 3.42
CA ALA A 104 6.97 27.91 4.82
C ALA A 104 7.10 29.37 5.28
N LEU A 105 8.10 30.10 4.80
CA LEU A 105 8.29 31.52 5.11
C LEU A 105 7.16 32.37 4.51
N ILE A 106 6.80 32.13 3.25
CA ILE A 106 5.69 32.83 2.58
C ILE A 106 4.38 32.60 3.35
N LEU A 107 4.07 31.34 3.69
CA LEU A 107 2.85 31.01 4.44
C LEU A 107 2.85 31.61 5.85
N ALA A 108 3.99 31.61 6.52
CA ALA A 108 4.09 32.23 7.85
C ALA A 108 3.85 33.74 7.79
N GLU A 109 4.33 34.41 6.73
CA GLU A 109 4.12 35.85 6.50
C GLU A 109 2.66 36.19 6.20
N LEU A 110 1.95 35.32 5.46
CA LEU A 110 0.52 35.44 5.23
C LEU A 110 -0.34 35.20 6.49
N GLY A 111 0.27 34.77 7.60
CA GLY A 111 -0.42 34.56 8.87
C GLY A 111 -0.86 33.13 9.16
N TYR A 112 -0.41 32.14 8.37
CA TYR A 112 -0.60 30.73 8.74
C TYR A 112 0.30 30.31 9.91
N ARG A 113 -0.13 29.30 10.67
CA ARG A 113 0.70 28.68 11.71
C ARG A 113 1.46 27.53 11.08
N VAL A 114 2.74 27.73 10.77
CA VAL A 114 3.52 26.78 9.97
C VAL A 114 4.43 25.92 10.85
N VAL A 115 4.35 24.62 10.66
CA VAL A 115 5.24 23.62 11.27
C VAL A 115 5.97 22.88 10.16
N ARG A 116 7.29 22.97 10.16
CA ARG A 116 8.14 22.36 9.14
C ARG A 116 8.77 21.08 9.67
N LEU A 117 8.69 20.00 8.89
CA LEU A 117 9.34 18.73 9.21
C LEU A 117 10.86 18.81 9.01
N LYS A 118 11.61 18.76 10.11
CA LYS A 118 13.07 18.65 10.12
C LYS A 118 13.48 17.35 9.43
N GLY A 119 14.45 17.44 8.52
CA GLY A 119 14.92 16.29 7.72
C GLY A 119 13.92 15.80 6.66
N GLY A 120 12.70 16.35 6.59
CA GLY A 120 11.73 16.14 5.52
C GLY A 120 11.26 14.70 5.34
N TYR A 121 10.87 14.35 4.11
CA TYR A 121 10.40 13.00 3.76
C TYR A 121 11.46 11.93 4.09
N LYS A 122 12.77 12.25 4.01
CA LYS A 122 13.83 11.32 4.42
C LYS A 122 13.73 10.96 5.90
N ALA A 123 13.53 11.94 6.79
CA ALA A 123 13.40 11.68 8.22
C ALA A 123 12.14 10.85 8.53
N TYR A 124 11.02 11.15 7.85
CA TYR A 124 9.83 10.33 7.88
C TYR A 124 10.13 8.88 7.48
N ARG A 125 10.82 8.67 6.35
CA ARG A 125 11.15 7.33 5.86
C ARG A 125 12.08 6.55 6.77
N SER A 126 13.03 7.22 7.42
CA SER A 126 13.85 6.62 8.47
C SER A 126 12.98 6.14 9.63
N TYR A 127 12.05 6.96 10.11
CA TYR A 127 11.13 6.59 11.18
C TYR A 127 10.25 5.38 10.82
N VAL A 128 9.65 5.36 9.62
CA VAL A 128 8.86 4.22 9.13
C VAL A 128 9.72 2.94 9.07
N SER A 129 10.96 3.05 8.58
CA SER A 129 11.87 1.91 8.53
C SER A 129 12.23 1.39 9.93
N GLU A 130 12.49 2.29 10.88
CA GLU A 130 12.80 1.94 12.28
C GLU A 130 11.59 1.31 12.99
N PHE A 131 10.37 1.74 12.66
CA PHE A 131 9.13 1.13 13.17
C PHE A 131 9.08 -0.37 12.84
N PHE A 132 9.38 -0.76 11.60
CA PHE A 132 9.37 -2.15 11.17
C PHE A 132 10.59 -2.98 11.62
N GLN A 133 11.61 -2.35 12.21
CA GLN A 133 12.74 -3.06 12.85
C GLN A 133 12.42 -3.52 14.27
N LYS A 134 11.36 -2.98 14.88
CA LYS A 134 10.90 -3.39 16.21
C LYS A 134 10.00 -4.62 16.11
N GLU A 135 9.86 -5.35 17.20
CA GLU A 135 8.84 -6.40 17.31
C GLU A 135 7.47 -5.74 17.45
N LEU A 136 6.48 -6.28 16.73
CA LEU A 136 5.11 -5.81 16.82
C LEU A 136 4.43 -6.48 18.01
N ASN A 137 3.89 -5.69 18.93
CA ASN A 137 3.10 -6.19 20.04
C ASN A 137 1.64 -6.45 19.62
N ILE A 138 1.44 -7.26 18.57
CA ILE A 138 0.14 -7.61 17.99
C ILE A 138 0.10 -9.13 17.83
N GLU A 139 -0.92 -9.79 18.39
CA GLU A 139 -1.14 -11.21 18.17
C GLU A 139 -1.82 -11.41 16.81
N PHE A 140 -1.10 -11.95 15.83
CA PHE A 140 -1.69 -12.25 14.53
C PHE A 140 -2.40 -13.62 14.55
N LEU A 141 -3.56 -13.68 13.90
CA LEU A 141 -4.25 -14.91 13.52
C LEU A 141 -4.28 -14.99 11.99
N CYS A 142 -3.57 -15.97 11.43
CA CYS A 142 -3.43 -16.10 9.98
C CYS A 142 -4.55 -16.97 9.39
N LEU A 143 -5.34 -16.39 8.49
CA LEU A 143 -6.26 -17.16 7.64
C LEU A 143 -5.46 -17.86 6.54
N CYS A 144 -5.55 -19.19 6.53
CA CYS A 144 -4.95 -20.09 5.57
C CYS A 144 -6.04 -20.86 4.83
N GLY A 145 -5.74 -21.39 3.66
CA GLY A 145 -6.68 -22.21 2.91
C GLY A 145 -6.43 -22.12 1.42
N ASN A 146 -7.04 -23.03 0.68
CA ASN A 146 -6.88 -23.16 -0.77
C ASN A 146 -7.33 -21.89 -1.53
N THR A 147 -7.00 -21.80 -2.81
CA THR A 147 -7.40 -20.67 -3.66
C THR A 147 -8.91 -20.51 -3.68
N ALA A 148 -9.40 -19.27 -3.60
CA ALA A 148 -10.84 -18.94 -3.57
C ALA A 148 -11.63 -19.59 -2.40
N SER A 149 -10.97 -19.93 -1.30
CA SER A 149 -11.63 -20.39 -0.06
C SER A 149 -12.47 -19.32 0.65
N GLY A 150 -12.44 -18.06 0.23
CA GLY A 150 -13.25 -16.99 0.88
C GLY A 150 -12.55 -16.29 2.04
N LYS A 151 -11.23 -16.44 2.16
CA LYS A 151 -10.39 -15.68 3.12
C LYS A 151 -10.56 -14.16 2.94
N THR A 152 -10.50 -13.70 1.70
CA THR A 152 -10.60 -12.28 1.36
C THR A 152 -11.98 -11.74 1.69
N ASP A 153 -13.03 -12.51 1.39
CA ASP A 153 -14.40 -12.19 1.77
C ASP A 153 -14.53 -12.08 3.30
N LEU A 154 -13.99 -13.04 4.05
CA LEU A 154 -14.01 -13.00 5.52
C LEU A 154 -13.27 -11.79 6.09
N ILE A 155 -12.06 -11.48 5.61
CA ILE A 155 -11.28 -10.33 6.08
C ILE A 155 -12.05 -9.03 5.91
N GLN A 156 -12.79 -8.87 4.80
CA GLN A 156 -13.58 -7.66 4.55
C GLN A 156 -14.74 -7.47 5.53
N THR A 157 -15.18 -8.54 6.20
CA THR A 157 -16.30 -8.49 7.16
C THR A 157 -15.87 -8.21 8.61
N LEU A 158 -14.56 -8.19 8.89
CA LEU A 158 -13.98 -8.10 10.22
C LEU A 158 -13.29 -6.74 10.41
N ASP A 159 -13.48 -6.12 11.58
CA ASP A 159 -12.97 -4.77 11.86
C ASP A 159 -11.48 -4.76 12.26
N ASN A 160 -10.97 -5.87 12.79
CA ASN A 160 -9.63 -6.00 13.33
C ASN A 160 -8.69 -6.74 12.37
N THR A 161 -8.62 -6.31 11.10
CA THR A 161 -7.90 -7.04 10.05
C THR A 161 -6.87 -6.22 9.28
N LEU A 162 -5.74 -6.86 8.98
CA LEU A 162 -4.74 -6.34 8.06
C LEU A 162 -4.89 -7.01 6.70
N ASN A 163 -5.59 -6.35 5.78
CA ASN A 163 -5.75 -6.82 4.40
C ASN A 163 -4.55 -6.41 3.54
N LEU A 164 -3.54 -7.28 3.46
CA LEU A 164 -2.33 -7.03 2.69
C LEU A 164 -2.58 -6.91 1.18
N GLU A 165 -3.47 -7.73 0.61
CA GLU A 165 -3.80 -7.69 -0.82
C GLU A 165 -4.42 -6.36 -1.23
N LYS A 166 -5.31 -5.82 -0.39
CA LYS A 166 -5.94 -4.50 -0.59
C LYS A 166 -4.90 -3.38 -0.54
N LEU A 167 -3.99 -3.42 0.45
CA LEU A 167 -2.89 -2.45 0.53
C LEU A 167 -1.92 -2.57 -0.64
N ALA A 168 -1.70 -3.78 -1.14
CA ALA A 168 -0.83 -4.08 -2.26
C ALA A 168 -1.48 -3.84 -3.63
N ASN A 169 -2.78 -3.60 -3.66
CA ASN A 169 -3.62 -3.57 -4.85
C ASN A 169 -3.41 -4.83 -5.75
N HIS A 170 -3.31 -6.02 -5.13
CA HIS A 170 -2.91 -7.26 -5.81
C HIS A 170 -3.36 -8.52 -5.05
N GLN A 171 -4.01 -9.49 -5.73
CA GLN A 171 -4.53 -10.74 -5.11
C GLN A 171 -3.48 -11.87 -4.97
N GLY A 172 -2.24 -11.55 -4.57
CA GLY A 172 -1.21 -12.56 -4.25
C GLY A 172 -0.79 -13.59 -5.32
N SER A 173 -1.39 -13.61 -6.51
CA SER A 173 -1.27 -14.68 -7.52
C SER A 173 -0.86 -14.18 -8.90
N SER A 174 -0.48 -15.08 -9.81
CA SER A 174 -0.12 -14.71 -11.19
C SER A 174 -1.28 -14.08 -11.98
N PHE A 175 -2.52 -14.39 -11.58
CA PHE A 175 -3.75 -13.78 -12.10
C PHE A 175 -4.22 -12.59 -11.24
N GLY A 176 -3.49 -12.21 -10.19
CA GLY A 176 -3.93 -11.26 -9.16
C GLY A 176 -3.78 -9.77 -9.53
N LYS A 177 -3.29 -9.43 -10.73
CA LYS A 177 -3.20 -8.05 -11.23
C LYS A 177 -4.57 -7.55 -11.74
N ILE A 178 -5.61 -7.70 -10.93
CA ILE A 178 -7.00 -7.35 -11.29
C ILE A 178 -7.38 -5.97 -10.75
N TYR A 179 -6.76 -5.52 -9.66
CA TYR A 179 -7.09 -4.26 -9.02
C TYR A 179 -6.34 -3.03 -9.60
N GLY A 180 -5.48 -3.24 -10.59
CA GLY A 180 -4.73 -2.17 -11.28
C GLY A 180 -3.24 -2.17 -10.98
N GLU A 181 -2.64 -0.98 -10.98
CA GLU A 181 -1.20 -0.80 -10.68
C GLU A 181 -0.94 -0.91 -9.17
N GLN A 182 0.13 -1.60 -8.81
CA GLN A 182 0.56 -1.68 -7.42
C GLN A 182 1.13 -0.33 -6.96
N PRO A 183 0.97 0.04 -5.67
CA PRO A 183 1.67 1.19 -5.12
C PRO A 183 3.20 0.97 -5.18
N SER A 184 3.97 2.04 -4.98
CA SER A 184 5.40 1.86 -4.74
C SER A 184 5.64 1.14 -3.41
N GLN A 185 6.81 0.52 -3.26
CA GLN A 185 7.23 -0.10 -1.98
C GLN A 185 7.10 0.88 -0.80
N LYS A 186 7.42 2.16 -1.02
CA LYS A 186 7.31 3.18 0.04
C LYS A 186 5.87 3.46 0.40
N ALA A 187 4.99 3.63 -0.58
CA ALA A 187 3.58 3.89 -0.34
C ALA A 187 2.88 2.68 0.34
N PHE A 188 3.26 1.46 -0.03
CA PHE A 188 2.79 0.24 0.66
C PHE A 188 3.22 0.22 2.13
N GLU A 189 4.50 0.47 2.41
CA GLU A 189 5.01 0.56 3.79
C GLU A 189 4.41 1.73 4.58
N ASP A 190 4.07 2.84 3.90
CA ASP A 190 3.39 3.99 4.52
C ASP A 190 2.01 3.58 5.02
N GLU A 191 1.19 2.93 4.20
CA GLU A 191 -0.14 2.46 4.64
C GLU A 191 -0.05 1.39 5.73
N LEU A 192 0.89 0.46 5.63
CA LEU A 192 1.15 -0.51 6.71
C LEU A 192 1.51 0.19 8.02
N PHE A 193 2.38 1.20 7.96
CA PHE A 193 2.79 1.94 9.14
C PHE A 193 1.60 2.64 9.80
N TYR A 194 0.77 3.35 9.04
CA TYR A 194 -0.40 4.03 9.61
C TYR A 194 -1.42 3.04 10.17
N PHE A 195 -1.67 1.92 9.48
CA PHE A 195 -2.54 0.88 10.02
C PHE A 195 -2.03 0.34 11.36
N LEU A 196 -0.77 -0.08 11.42
CA LEU A 196 -0.20 -0.73 12.59
C LEU A 196 0.05 0.23 13.76
N LYS A 197 0.42 1.48 13.47
CA LYS A 197 0.64 2.51 14.49
C LYS A 197 -0.66 2.81 15.25
N ASP A 198 -1.77 2.93 14.52
CA ASP A 198 -3.06 3.31 15.09
C ASP A 198 -3.90 2.07 15.48
N TYR A 199 -3.31 0.87 15.40
CA TYR A 199 -3.97 -0.39 15.73
C TYR A 199 -4.15 -0.54 17.25
N THR A 200 -5.39 -0.74 17.70
CA THR A 200 -5.74 -0.75 19.13
C THR A 200 -6.18 -2.12 19.66
N HIS A 201 -6.44 -3.08 18.79
CA HIS A 201 -6.84 -4.43 19.20
C HIS A 201 -5.63 -5.27 19.59
N LYS A 202 -5.84 -6.26 20.46
CA LYS A 202 -4.80 -7.24 20.81
C LYS A 202 -4.55 -8.23 19.67
N ILE A 203 -5.62 -8.66 19.00
CA ILE A 203 -5.61 -9.70 17.98
C ILE A 203 -5.92 -9.10 16.62
N CYS A 204 -5.10 -9.42 15.61
CA CYS A 204 -5.25 -9.00 14.22
C CYS A 204 -5.37 -10.19 13.27
N PHE A 205 -6.46 -10.26 12.50
CA PHE A 205 -6.57 -11.25 11.43
C PHE A 205 -5.82 -10.79 10.19
N ILE A 206 -5.12 -11.73 9.55
CA ILE A 206 -4.32 -11.46 8.36
C ILE A 206 -4.34 -12.68 7.44
N GLU A 207 -4.28 -12.46 6.12
CA GLU A 207 -4.11 -13.56 5.17
C GLU A 207 -2.69 -14.11 5.22
N ALA A 208 -2.59 -15.44 5.06
CA ALA A 208 -1.30 -16.11 4.97
C ALA A 208 -0.68 -15.89 3.58
N GLU A 209 -0.09 -14.71 3.40
CA GLU A 209 0.66 -14.35 2.21
C GLU A 209 2.13 -14.75 2.29
N SER A 210 2.73 -14.94 1.11
CA SER A 210 4.18 -15.02 0.99
C SER A 210 4.81 -13.68 1.36
N ARG A 211 6.13 -13.64 1.62
CA ARG A 211 6.82 -12.37 1.89
C ARG A 211 6.71 -11.38 0.71
N GLN A 212 6.48 -11.88 -0.50
CA GLN A 212 6.28 -11.05 -1.70
C GLN A 212 4.81 -11.06 -2.14
N ILE A 213 4.28 -9.88 -2.44
CA ILE A 213 2.94 -9.69 -3.04
C ILE A 213 3.13 -8.91 -4.34
N GLY A 214 3.18 -9.63 -5.46
CA GLY A 214 3.63 -9.05 -6.72
C GLY A 214 5.05 -8.50 -6.59
N ASN A 215 5.25 -7.21 -6.81
CA ASN A 215 6.55 -6.54 -6.68
C ASN A 215 6.83 -5.98 -5.28
N LEU A 216 5.88 -6.10 -4.35
CA LEU A 216 5.98 -5.56 -3.00
C LEU A 216 6.54 -6.59 -2.03
N THR A 217 7.38 -6.14 -1.11
CA THR A 217 7.98 -6.98 -0.07
C THR A 217 7.42 -6.60 1.29
N ILE A 218 6.90 -7.57 2.04
CA ILE A 218 6.45 -7.39 3.42
C ILE A 218 7.69 -7.18 4.32
N PRO A 219 7.67 -6.18 5.24
CA PRO A 219 8.73 -5.97 6.21
C PRO A 219 9.04 -7.23 7.03
N LEU A 220 10.32 -7.49 7.29
CA LEU A 220 10.77 -8.78 7.81
C LEU A 220 10.14 -9.15 9.15
N ASN A 221 10.05 -8.23 10.11
CA ASN A 221 9.47 -8.54 11.42
C ASN A 221 7.96 -8.75 11.37
N LEU A 222 7.25 -8.04 10.48
CA LEU A 222 5.84 -8.29 10.22
C LEU A 222 5.66 -9.70 9.64
N TYR A 223 6.45 -10.05 8.63
CA TYR A 223 6.43 -11.39 8.03
C TYR A 223 6.77 -12.48 9.06
N ASN A 224 7.79 -12.29 9.89
CA ASN A 224 8.15 -13.24 10.94
C ASN A 224 7.02 -13.40 11.97
N SER A 225 6.31 -12.32 12.30
CA SER A 225 5.13 -12.37 13.17
C SER A 225 3.99 -13.16 12.53
N MET A 226 3.76 -12.97 11.23
CA MET A 226 2.81 -13.79 10.45
C MET A 226 3.20 -15.27 10.42
N GLN A 227 4.49 -15.59 10.30
CA GLN A 227 4.94 -16.99 10.29
C GLN A 227 4.69 -17.69 11.63
N LYS A 228 4.90 -16.98 12.75
CA LYS A 228 4.67 -17.47 14.12
C LYS A 228 3.21 -17.46 14.57
N ALA A 229 2.34 -16.72 13.86
CA ALA A 229 0.92 -16.60 14.14
C ALA A 229 0.21 -17.96 14.15
N LYS A 230 -0.82 -18.08 14.99
CA LYS A 230 -1.73 -19.24 14.95
C LYS A 230 -2.42 -19.31 13.58
N LYS A 231 -2.61 -20.52 13.06
CA LYS A 231 -3.14 -20.76 11.72
C LYS A 231 -4.61 -21.20 11.79
N ILE A 232 -5.46 -20.50 11.04
CA ILE A 232 -6.87 -20.80 10.88
C ILE A 232 -7.08 -21.34 9.46
N TRP A 233 -7.46 -22.60 9.34
CA TRP A 233 -7.73 -23.22 8.04
C TRP A 233 -9.17 -22.97 7.61
N CYS A 234 -9.34 -22.22 6.52
CA CYS A 234 -10.60 -21.94 5.87
C CYS A 234 -10.91 -23.04 4.85
N GLU A 235 -11.86 -23.90 5.19
CA GLU A 235 -12.39 -24.91 4.28
C GLU A 235 -13.62 -24.38 3.54
N CYS A 236 -13.71 -24.67 2.24
CA CYS A 236 -14.83 -24.22 1.41
C CYS A 236 -15.17 -25.28 0.39
N ASP A 237 -16.47 -25.46 0.15
CA ASP A 237 -16.98 -26.30 -0.92
C ASP A 237 -16.40 -25.90 -2.29
N MET A 238 -16.10 -26.92 -3.11
CA MET A 238 -15.47 -26.73 -4.42
C MET A 238 -16.33 -25.89 -5.36
N ASN A 239 -17.66 -26.08 -5.37
CA ASN A 239 -18.54 -25.34 -6.27
C ASN A 239 -18.57 -23.85 -5.89
N LEU A 240 -18.58 -23.53 -4.59
CA LEU A 240 -18.48 -22.15 -4.12
C LEU A 240 -17.13 -21.51 -4.49
N ARG A 241 -16.02 -22.26 -4.40
CA ARG A 241 -14.71 -21.76 -4.84
C ARG A 241 -14.72 -21.41 -6.33
N ILE A 242 -15.29 -22.28 -7.17
CA ILE A 242 -15.45 -22.04 -8.61
C ILE A 242 -16.28 -20.78 -8.87
N GLN A 243 -17.45 -20.68 -8.23
CA GLN A 243 -18.34 -19.53 -8.38
C GLN A 243 -17.66 -18.21 -8.00
N ARG A 244 -16.85 -18.18 -6.93
CA ARG A 244 -16.07 -17.00 -6.55
C ARG A 244 -15.07 -16.59 -7.63
N VAL A 245 -14.35 -17.55 -8.22
CA VAL A 245 -13.41 -17.24 -9.31
C VAL A 245 -14.15 -16.73 -10.52
N LEU A 246 -15.22 -17.40 -10.96
CA LEU A 246 -16.02 -16.94 -12.09
C LEU A 246 -16.55 -15.52 -11.84
N LYS A 247 -17.05 -15.21 -10.63
CA LYS A 247 -17.50 -13.86 -10.28
C LYS A 247 -16.39 -12.80 -10.30
N ASN A 248 -15.21 -13.11 -9.75
CA ASN A 248 -14.16 -12.11 -9.53
C ASN A 248 -13.19 -11.96 -10.72
N TYR A 249 -13.10 -12.97 -11.57
CA TYR A 249 -12.15 -13.04 -12.68
C TYR A 249 -12.82 -13.00 -14.06
N THR A 250 -14.16 -13.01 -14.16
CA THR A 250 -14.85 -12.85 -15.44
C THR A 250 -15.67 -11.56 -15.47
N PRO A 251 -15.51 -10.70 -16.50
CA PRO A 251 -14.74 -10.93 -17.73
C PRO A 251 -13.24 -10.58 -17.61
N MET A 252 -12.36 -11.53 -17.95
CA MET A 252 -10.93 -11.28 -18.17
C MET A 252 -10.67 -11.12 -19.67
N ASP A 253 -9.84 -10.15 -20.04
CA ASP A 253 -9.41 -10.01 -21.42
C ASP A 253 -8.53 -11.21 -21.85
N LYS A 254 -8.73 -11.70 -23.08
CA LYS A 254 -8.02 -12.86 -23.64
C LYS A 254 -6.51 -12.69 -23.64
N LYS A 255 -5.99 -11.49 -23.94
CA LYS A 255 -4.55 -11.22 -23.91
C LYS A 255 -4.03 -11.29 -22.48
N VAL A 256 -4.78 -10.77 -21.52
CA VAL A 256 -4.43 -10.84 -20.08
C VAL A 256 -4.38 -12.29 -19.61
N PHE A 257 -5.39 -13.11 -19.97
CA PHE A 257 -5.40 -14.53 -19.64
C PHE A 257 -4.13 -15.24 -20.11
N TYR A 258 -3.77 -15.09 -21.38
CA TYR A 258 -2.56 -15.71 -21.92
C TYR A 258 -1.28 -15.22 -21.25
N GLN A 259 -1.17 -13.92 -20.98
CA GLN A 259 -0.03 -13.39 -20.22
C GLN A 259 0.08 -14.02 -18.82
N CYS A 260 -1.04 -14.26 -18.14
CA CYS A 260 -1.07 -14.95 -16.86
C CYS A 260 -0.67 -16.43 -16.97
N VAL A 261 -1.14 -17.14 -18.01
CA VAL A 261 -0.75 -18.53 -18.29
C VAL A 261 0.76 -18.62 -18.59
N GLU A 262 1.33 -17.67 -19.32
CA GLU A 262 2.78 -17.65 -19.58
C GLU A 262 3.60 -17.53 -18.29
N LYS A 263 3.15 -16.75 -17.31
CA LYS A 263 3.85 -16.62 -16.01
C LYS A 263 3.95 -17.94 -15.25
N ILE A 264 2.93 -18.80 -15.35
CA ILE A 264 2.93 -20.10 -14.68
C ILE A 264 3.53 -21.22 -15.54
N SER A 265 3.76 -20.98 -16.83
CA SER A 265 4.28 -21.97 -17.79
C SER A 265 5.58 -22.67 -17.37
N PRO A 266 6.53 -22.06 -16.63
CA PRO A 266 7.71 -22.77 -16.13
C PRO A 266 7.41 -23.84 -15.09
N TYR A 267 6.22 -23.82 -14.49
CA TYR A 267 5.81 -24.67 -13.37
C TYR A 267 4.71 -25.68 -13.72
N ILE A 268 4.24 -25.69 -14.98
CA ILE A 268 3.18 -26.58 -15.48
C ILE A 268 3.67 -27.34 -16.72
N SER A 269 3.05 -28.48 -17.03
CA SER A 269 3.38 -29.24 -18.24
C SER A 269 2.88 -28.54 -19.51
N LYS A 270 3.52 -28.82 -20.65
CA LYS A 270 3.08 -28.33 -21.97
C LYS A 270 1.64 -28.77 -22.29
N ASP A 271 1.29 -30.00 -21.93
CA ASP A 271 -0.08 -30.55 -22.10
C ASP A 271 -1.11 -29.81 -21.24
N PHE A 272 -0.79 -29.54 -19.97
CA PHE A 272 -1.65 -28.76 -19.09
C PHE A 272 -1.90 -27.36 -19.65
N LYS A 273 -0.83 -26.69 -20.12
CA LYS A 273 -0.93 -25.36 -20.75
C LYS A 273 -1.83 -25.40 -21.99
N LEU A 274 -1.62 -26.37 -22.89
CA LEU A 274 -2.42 -26.51 -24.11
C LEU A 274 -3.90 -26.70 -23.79
N LYS A 275 -4.23 -27.64 -22.90
CA LYS A 275 -5.60 -27.91 -22.47
C LYS A 275 -6.25 -26.71 -21.80
N LEU A 276 -5.51 -25.99 -20.95
CA LEU A 276 -6.01 -24.80 -20.27
C LEU A 276 -6.39 -23.70 -21.28
N CYS A 277 -5.54 -23.47 -22.27
CA CYS A 277 -5.80 -22.51 -23.35
C CYS A 277 -6.97 -22.93 -24.23
N GLN A 278 -7.06 -24.22 -24.61
CA GLN A 278 -8.17 -24.76 -25.41
C GLN A 278 -9.52 -24.57 -24.70
N ASN A 279 -9.59 -24.93 -23.41
CA ASN A 279 -10.81 -24.75 -22.63
C ASN A 279 -11.21 -23.27 -22.52
N TYR A 280 -10.25 -22.35 -22.46
CA TYR A 280 -10.56 -20.92 -22.43
C TYR A 280 -11.16 -20.44 -23.76
N GLU A 281 -10.62 -20.88 -24.89
CA GLU A 281 -11.14 -20.56 -26.24
C GLU A 281 -12.54 -21.13 -26.48
N GLU A 282 -12.81 -22.32 -25.94
CA GLU A 282 -14.12 -22.99 -26.01
C GLU A 282 -15.13 -22.43 -24.98
N ASN A 283 -14.74 -21.40 -24.20
CA ASN A 283 -15.53 -20.82 -23.12
C ASN A 283 -15.90 -21.81 -22.00
N ASN A 284 -15.12 -22.89 -21.83
CA ASN A 284 -15.23 -23.89 -20.76
C ASN A 284 -14.56 -23.37 -19.47
N LEU A 285 -14.99 -22.19 -19.00
CA LEU A 285 -14.32 -21.45 -17.92
C LEU A 285 -14.30 -22.21 -16.59
N GLU A 286 -15.36 -22.96 -16.27
CA GLU A 286 -15.39 -23.79 -15.06
C GLU A 286 -14.26 -24.84 -15.06
N LEU A 287 -13.99 -25.46 -16.21
CA LEU A 287 -12.91 -26.43 -16.34
C LEU A 287 -11.54 -25.75 -16.25
N CYS A 288 -11.38 -24.56 -16.84
CA CYS A 288 -10.16 -23.75 -16.63
C CYS A 288 -9.92 -23.48 -15.14
N VAL A 289 -10.96 -23.12 -14.38
CA VAL A 289 -10.85 -22.86 -12.94
C VAL A 289 -10.46 -24.12 -12.18
N LYS A 290 -11.09 -25.27 -12.46
CA LYS A 290 -10.73 -26.56 -11.84
C LYS A 290 -9.27 -26.93 -12.10
N MET A 291 -8.82 -26.81 -13.35
CA MET A 291 -7.41 -27.03 -13.71
C MET A 291 -6.48 -26.10 -12.93
N LEU A 292 -6.79 -24.80 -12.87
CA LEU A 292 -5.98 -23.84 -12.12
C LEU A 292 -5.94 -24.15 -10.62
N PHE A 293 -7.00 -24.70 -10.03
CA PHE A 293 -6.95 -25.17 -8.63
C PHE A 293 -5.98 -26.34 -8.45
N GLU A 294 -5.91 -27.30 -9.38
CA GLU A 294 -4.93 -28.39 -9.31
C GLU A 294 -3.48 -27.89 -9.29
N TYR A 295 -3.22 -26.75 -9.92
CA TYR A 295 -1.94 -26.07 -9.86
C TYR A 295 -1.77 -25.29 -8.55
N TYR A 296 -2.66 -24.33 -8.27
CA TYR A 296 -2.49 -23.42 -7.15
C TYR A 296 -2.59 -24.10 -5.79
N ASP A 297 -3.50 -25.06 -5.60
CA ASP A 297 -3.64 -25.73 -4.30
C ASP A 297 -2.42 -26.60 -3.96
N LYS A 298 -1.63 -27.03 -4.96
CA LYS A 298 -0.32 -27.66 -4.73
C LYS A 298 0.76 -26.65 -4.31
N VAL A 299 0.67 -25.43 -4.83
CA VAL A 299 1.60 -24.34 -4.50
C VAL A 299 1.29 -23.79 -3.10
N TYR A 300 0.02 -23.57 -2.78
CA TYR A 300 -0.46 -23.17 -1.46
C TYR A 300 -0.48 -24.37 -0.51
N LYS A 301 0.71 -24.80 -0.07
CA LYS A 301 0.86 -25.92 0.86
C LYS A 301 0.06 -25.66 2.14
N LYS A 302 -0.74 -26.67 2.54
CA LYS A 302 -1.38 -26.71 3.84
C LYS A 302 -0.31 -26.54 4.94
N PRO A 303 -0.47 -25.59 5.87
CA PRO A 303 0.47 -25.42 6.98
C PRO A 303 0.64 -26.73 7.74
N THR A 304 1.85 -26.98 8.24
CA THR A 304 2.16 -28.19 9.03
C THR A 304 1.40 -28.23 10.35
N LYS A 305 1.14 -27.05 10.94
CA LYS A 305 0.33 -26.87 12.13
C LYS A 305 -0.87 -25.99 11.81
N ILE A 306 -2.06 -26.47 12.18
CA ILE A 306 -3.31 -25.73 12.13
C ILE A 306 -3.87 -25.69 13.54
N ASP A 307 -4.15 -24.48 14.03
CA ASP A 307 -4.66 -24.27 15.38
C ASP A 307 -6.20 -24.25 15.40
N TYR A 308 -6.83 -23.79 14.31
CA TYR A 308 -8.29 -23.71 14.19
C TYR A 308 -8.78 -24.09 12.79
N PHE A 309 -10.00 -24.61 12.69
CA PHE A 309 -10.68 -24.93 11.44
C PHE A 309 -11.99 -24.16 11.36
N ILE A 310 -12.29 -23.58 10.19
CA ILE A 310 -13.57 -22.91 9.93
C ILE A 310 -14.12 -23.32 8.58
N ASN A 311 -15.46 -23.42 8.50
CA ASN A 311 -16.16 -23.60 7.23
C ASN A 311 -16.53 -22.24 6.62
N SER A 312 -15.69 -21.80 5.69
CA SER A 312 -15.86 -20.56 4.92
C SER A 312 -16.87 -20.66 3.76
N SER A 313 -17.60 -21.77 3.66
CA SER A 313 -18.81 -21.86 2.81
C SER A 313 -19.96 -21.03 3.39
N ASN A 314 -20.01 -20.88 4.72
CA ASN A 314 -20.94 -20.00 5.42
C ASN A 314 -20.15 -18.85 6.09
N LEU A 315 -20.06 -17.71 5.41
CA LEU A 315 -19.25 -16.57 5.87
C LEU A 315 -19.74 -16.00 7.21
N ASP A 316 -21.05 -16.01 7.47
CA ASP A 316 -21.61 -15.45 8.69
C ASP A 316 -21.27 -16.30 9.92
N GLU A 317 -21.35 -17.62 9.79
CA GLU A 317 -20.97 -18.55 10.85
C GLU A 317 -19.46 -18.52 11.10
N ALA A 318 -18.66 -18.53 10.03
CA ALA A 318 -17.22 -18.35 10.11
C ALA A 318 -16.84 -17.04 10.80
N LYS A 319 -17.50 -15.92 10.45
CA LYS A 319 -17.29 -14.62 11.10
C LYS A 319 -17.60 -14.66 12.59
N LYS A 320 -18.73 -15.25 12.99
CA LYS A 320 -19.11 -15.39 14.41
C LYS A 320 -18.06 -16.18 15.20
N TYR A 321 -17.55 -17.26 14.62
CA TYR A 321 -16.47 -18.03 15.23
C TYR A 321 -15.16 -17.23 15.33
N LEU A 322 -14.76 -16.53 14.27
CA LEU A 322 -13.55 -15.69 14.33
C LEU A 322 -13.67 -14.60 15.39
N MET A 323 -14.84 -13.98 15.52
CA MET A 323 -15.10 -12.99 16.57
C MET A 323 -15.02 -13.58 17.98
N SER A 324 -15.37 -14.86 18.18
CA SER A 324 -15.25 -15.50 19.50
C SER A 324 -13.78 -15.79 19.90
N LEU A 325 -12.87 -15.92 18.93
CA LEU A 325 -11.42 -16.01 19.19
C LEU A 325 -10.81 -14.70 19.68
N ASN A 326 -11.55 -13.58 19.55
CA ASN A 326 -11.12 -12.24 19.97
C ASN A 326 -11.45 -11.94 21.44
N SER A 327 -12.12 -12.87 22.14
CA SER A 327 -12.66 -12.74 23.51
C SER A 327 -11.61 -13.00 24.59
#